data_AF-A0ABD0Q8H4-F1
#
_entry.id   AF-A0ABD0Q8H4-F1
#
_cell.length_a   1.000
_cell.length_b   1.000
_cell.length_c   1.000
_cell.angle_alpha   90.00
_cell.angle_beta   90.00
_cell.angle_gamma   90.00
#
_symmetry.space_group_name_H-M   'P 1'
#
loop_
_entity.id
_entity.type
_entity.pdbx_description
1 polymer ?
#
loop_
_entity_poly.entity_id
_entity_poly.type
_entity_poly.pdbx_seq_one_letter_code
_entity_poly.pdbx_strand_id
1 'polypeptide(L)'
;RNPVAFKPKIGKGKEGESDRRHSKGCNCKKSGCLKNYCECYEAKIMCSSICKCMGCKNFEESPERKTLMHLADAAEVRVQQQTAAKTKLSSQISDLLTRTTPAVTSGGG
;
A
#
# COMPACT_ATOMS: atom_id res chain seq x y z
N ARG A 1 29.38 -1.60 20.70
CA ARG A 1 27.98 -1.60 20.19
C ARG A 1 27.64 -0.20 19.72
N ASN A 2 26.84 -0.03 18.66
CA ASN A 2 26.45 1.29 18.16
C ASN A 2 25.39 1.93 19.09
N PRO A 3 25.68 3.05 19.78
CA PRO A 3 24.75 3.67 20.73
C PRO A 3 23.50 4.27 20.06
N VAL A 4 23.50 4.46 18.73
CA VAL A 4 22.33 5.00 18.00
C VAL A 4 21.43 3.94 17.38
N ALA A 5 21.64 2.65 17.67
CA ALA A 5 20.90 1.55 17.06
C ALA A 5 19.39 1.58 17.33
N PHE A 6 18.96 2.11 18.49
CA PHE A 6 17.55 2.23 18.87
C PHE A 6 16.92 3.57 18.51
N LYS A 7 17.71 4.50 17.93
CA LYS A 7 17.14 5.74 17.42
C LYS A 7 16.38 5.45 16.12
N PRO A 8 15.22 6.10 15.86
CA PRO A 8 14.52 5.96 14.59
C PRO A 8 15.43 6.24 13.40
N LYS A 9 15.39 5.38 12.37
CA LYS A 9 16.22 5.52 11.16
C LYS A 9 15.68 6.58 10.19
N ILE A 10 14.41 6.94 10.31
CA ILE A 10 13.72 7.93 9.50
C ILE A 10 13.49 9.17 10.35
N GLY A 11 14.14 10.28 9.98
CA GLY A 11 14.02 11.57 10.67
C GLY A 11 13.06 12.53 9.95
N LYS A 12 12.62 13.56 10.68
CA LYS A 12 11.98 14.75 10.10
C LYS A 12 13.03 15.53 9.30
N GLY A 13 12.66 16.02 8.11
CA GLY A 13 13.50 16.92 7.30
C GLY A 13 13.90 18.18 8.07
N LYS A 14 14.89 18.93 7.56
CA LYS A 14 15.24 20.24 8.13
C LYS A 14 14.06 21.20 8.01
N GLU A 15 13.93 22.15 8.94
CA GLU A 15 12.87 23.16 8.94
C GLU A 15 12.80 23.85 7.56
N GLY A 16 11.64 23.73 6.90
CA GLY A 16 11.40 24.22 5.53
C GLY A 16 11.19 23.12 4.49
N GLU A 17 11.57 21.87 4.77
CA GLU A 17 11.35 20.73 3.88
C GLU A 17 10.55 19.65 4.63
N SER A 18 9.27 19.53 4.30
CA SER A 18 8.30 18.63 4.95
C SER A 18 8.59 17.14 4.71
N ASP A 19 9.68 16.79 4.05
CA ASP A 19 9.93 15.44 3.59
C ASP A 19 10.74 14.60 4.58
N ARG A 20 10.27 13.38 4.85
CA ARG A 20 10.90 12.42 5.77
C ARG A 20 12.13 11.82 5.11
N ARG A 21 13.23 11.66 5.86
CA ARG A 21 14.52 11.21 5.27
C ARG A 21 15.19 10.10 6.07
N HIS A 22 15.82 9.16 5.35
CA HIS A 22 16.63 8.09 5.95
C HIS A 22 17.97 8.65 6.44
N SER A 23 18.19 8.71 7.75
CA SER A 23 19.33 9.42 8.35
C SER A 23 20.69 8.87 7.92
N LYS A 24 20.79 7.58 7.58
CA LYS A 24 22.03 6.93 7.12
C LYS A 24 22.11 6.72 5.60
N GLY A 25 21.01 6.95 4.88
CA GLY A 25 20.81 6.41 3.53
C GLY A 25 20.83 4.87 3.43
N CYS A 26 20.45 4.33 2.26
CA CYS A 26 20.52 2.89 1.97
C CYS A 26 21.75 2.52 1.11
N ASN A 27 22.07 1.22 0.99
CA ASN A 27 23.22 0.70 0.23
C ASN A 27 22.82 -0.34 -0.84
N CYS A 28 21.62 -0.19 -1.42
CA CYS A 28 21.04 -1.16 -2.34
C CYS A 28 21.88 -1.36 -3.60
N LYS A 29 22.01 -2.62 -4.06
CA LYS A 29 22.74 -2.94 -5.30
C LYS A 29 21.86 -3.53 -6.41
N LYS A 30 20.82 -4.29 -6.04
CA LYS A 30 20.02 -5.10 -6.98
C LYS A 30 18.53 -4.75 -6.98
N SER A 31 18.03 -4.08 -5.94
CA SER A 31 16.60 -3.78 -5.80
C SER A 31 16.13 -2.64 -6.69
N GLY A 32 17.06 -1.86 -7.26
CA GLY A 32 16.75 -0.56 -7.88
C GLY A 32 16.07 0.42 -6.91
N CYS A 33 16.11 0.14 -5.60
CA CYS A 33 15.34 0.85 -4.58
C CYS A 33 13.81 0.84 -4.79
N LEU A 34 13.26 -0.07 -5.60
CA LEU A 34 11.81 -0.21 -5.85
C LEU A 34 11.23 -1.51 -5.28
N LYS A 35 11.86 -2.05 -4.23
CA LYS A 35 11.44 -3.26 -3.52
C LYS A 35 11.64 -3.05 -2.03
N ASN A 36 10.89 -3.78 -1.20
CA ASN A 36 10.96 -3.68 0.28
C ASN A 36 12.32 -4.09 0.88
N TYR A 37 13.26 -4.59 0.08
CA TYR A 37 14.67 -4.73 0.49
C TYR A 37 15.37 -3.38 0.73
N CYS A 38 14.82 -2.28 0.21
CA CYS A 38 15.32 -0.94 0.42
C CYS A 38 14.58 -0.26 1.57
N GLU A 39 15.29 0.12 2.63
CA GLU A 39 14.73 0.80 3.80
C GLU A 39 14.01 2.12 3.42
N CYS A 40 14.47 2.84 2.39
CA CYS A 40 13.79 4.04 1.89
C CYS A 40 12.43 3.71 1.26
N TYR A 41 12.39 2.67 0.43
CA TYR A 41 11.17 2.25 -0.26
C TYR A 41 10.12 1.66 0.69
N GLU A 42 10.57 0.84 1.64
CA GLU A 42 9.73 0.29 2.70
C GLU A 42 9.09 1.41 3.53
N ALA A 43 9.88 2.43 3.88
CA ALA A 43 9.42 3.62 4.61
C ALA A 43 8.62 4.64 3.76
N LYS A 44 8.36 4.34 2.48
CA LYS A 44 7.63 5.20 1.54
C LYS A 44 8.25 6.59 1.34
N ILE A 45 9.58 6.69 1.41
CA ILE A 45 10.33 7.94 1.16
C ILE A 45 11.27 7.79 -0.04
N MET A 46 11.69 8.91 -0.62
CA MET A 46 12.65 8.91 -1.71
C MET A 46 14.07 8.61 -1.20
N CYS A 47 14.89 8.03 -2.07
CA CYS A 47 16.33 8.01 -1.82
C CYS A 47 16.87 9.44 -1.94
N SER A 48 17.60 9.89 -0.92
CA SER A 48 18.31 11.16 -0.93
C SER A 48 19.78 10.98 -1.30
N SER A 49 20.51 12.10 -1.42
CA SER A 49 21.97 12.13 -1.68
C SER A 49 22.82 11.34 -0.68
N ILE A 50 22.33 11.12 0.56
CA ILE A 50 22.98 10.30 1.59
C ILE A 50 23.01 8.80 1.20
N CYS A 51 22.12 8.34 0.32
CA CYS A 51 22.07 6.95 -0.11
C CYS A 51 23.26 6.59 -1.01
N LYS A 52 23.85 5.41 -0.79
CA LYS A 52 24.94 4.85 -1.60
C LYS A 52 24.46 3.68 -2.48
N CYS A 53 23.21 3.76 -2.94
CA CYS A 53 22.60 2.75 -3.79
C CYS A 53 23.11 2.85 -5.23
N MET A 54 23.27 1.69 -5.89
CA MET A 54 23.62 1.60 -7.31
C MET A 54 22.38 1.33 -8.15
N GLY A 55 22.23 2.05 -9.27
CA GLY A 55 21.06 1.94 -10.15
C GLY A 55 19.76 2.34 -9.46
N CYS A 56 19.77 3.42 -8.68
CA CYS A 56 18.59 3.89 -7.95
C CYS A 56 17.48 4.29 -8.92
N LYS A 57 16.28 3.76 -8.70
CA LYS A 57 15.04 4.14 -9.39
C LYS A 57 14.00 4.71 -8.42
N ASN A 58 14.41 5.01 -7.18
CA ASN A 58 13.53 5.56 -6.14
C ASN A 58 13.76 7.05 -5.95
N PHE A 59 13.38 7.82 -6.96
CA PHE A 59 13.41 9.28 -6.99
C PHE A 59 12.12 9.79 -7.67
N GLU A 60 11.82 11.08 -7.52
CA GLU A 60 10.54 11.68 -7.87
C GLU A 60 10.17 11.48 -9.35
N GLU A 61 11.12 11.67 -10.25
CA GLU A 61 10.90 11.59 -11.70
C GLU A 61 11.11 10.19 -12.29
N SER A 62 11.32 9.14 -11.48
CA SER A 62 11.54 7.80 -12.02
C SER A 62 10.30 7.28 -12.76
N PRO A 63 10.41 6.94 -14.06
CA PRO A 63 9.28 6.37 -14.79
C PRO A 63 8.86 5.03 -14.21
N GLU A 64 9.81 4.18 -13.79
CA GLU A 64 9.50 2.88 -13.20
C GLU A 64 8.75 3.01 -11.88
N ARG A 65 9.12 4.00 -11.05
CA ARG A 65 8.40 4.30 -9.81
C ARG A 65 6.96 4.73 -10.11
N LYS A 66 6.78 5.66 -11.04
CA LYS A 66 5.44 6.15 -11.45
C LYS A 66 4.58 5.02 -11.99
N THR A 67 5.13 4.14 -12.83
CA THR A 67 4.41 2.95 -13.31
C THR A 67 3.96 2.05 -12.17
N LEU A 68 4.82 1.76 -11.19
CA LEU A 68 4.45 0.93 -10.03
C LEU A 68 3.33 1.57 -9.19
N MET A 69 3.36 2.90 -9.03
CA MET A 69 2.31 3.63 -8.32
C MET A 69 0.97 3.54 -9.05
N HIS A 70 0.93 3.84 -10.35
CA HIS A 70 -0.31 3.72 -11.13
C HIS A 70 -0.87 2.29 -11.15
N LEU A 71 -0.01 1.27 -11.18
CA LEU A 71 -0.44 -0.12 -11.10
C LEU A 71 -1.05 -0.47 -9.74
N ALA A 72 -0.50 0.08 -8.65
CA ALA A 72 -1.05 -0.09 -7.31
C ALA A 72 -2.42 0.58 -7.19
N ASP A 73 -2.56 1.81 -7.67
CA ASP A 73 -3.84 2.54 -7.67
C ASP A 73 -4.90 1.77 -8.48
N ALA A 74 -4.54 1.29 -9.68
CA ALA A 74 -5.44 0.50 -10.50
C ALA A 74 -5.82 -0.84 -9.85
N ALA A 75 -4.90 -1.47 -9.10
CA ALA A 75 -5.20 -2.68 -8.34
C ALA A 75 -6.18 -2.39 -7.20
N GLU A 76 -5.99 -1.30 -6.46
CA GLU A 76 -6.87 -0.89 -5.37
C GLU A 76 -8.30 -0.60 -5.87
N VAL A 77 -8.44 0.15 -6.97
CA VAL A 77 -9.74 0.42 -7.59
C VAL A 77 -10.45 -0.88 -7.99
N ARG A 78 -9.73 -1.83 -8.60
CA ARG A 78 -10.31 -3.13 -8.97
C ARG A 78 -10.77 -3.94 -7.76
N VAL A 79 -9.99 -3.95 -6.68
CA VAL A 79 -10.37 -4.64 -5.43
C VAL A 79 -11.62 -4.02 -4.83
N GLN A 80 -11.72 -2.68 -4.83
CA GLN A 80 -12.92 -1.98 -4.35
C GLN A 80 -14.16 -2.32 -5.18
N GLN A 81 -14.04 -2.31 -6.52
CA GLN A 81 -15.14 -2.68 -7.42
C GLN A 81 -15.60 -4.14 -7.20
N GLN A 82 -14.65 -5.08 -7.08
CA GLN A 82 -14.96 -6.48 -6.80
C GLN A 82 -15.63 -6.66 -5.43
N THR A 83 -15.15 -5.95 -4.41
CA THR A 83 -15.74 -5.98 -3.06
C THR A 83 -17.15 -5.43 -3.08
N ALA A 84 -17.39 -4.29 -3.75
CA ALA A 84 -18.71 -3.71 -3.90
C ALA A 84 -19.68 -4.66 -4.63
N ALA A 85 -19.24 -5.26 -5.74
CA ALA A 85 -20.03 -6.22 -6.50
C ALA A 85 -20.36 -7.47 -5.67
N LYS A 86 -19.38 -8.03 -4.96
CA LYS A 86 -19.57 -9.21 -4.09
C LYS A 86 -20.56 -8.91 -2.95
N THR A 87 -20.44 -7.76 -2.31
CA THR A 87 -21.38 -7.33 -1.25
C THR A 87 -22.79 -7.18 -1.81
N LYS A 88 -22.94 -6.58 -3.00
CA LYS A 88 -24.25 -6.40 -3.65
C LYS A 88 -24.89 -7.75 -4.02
N LEU A 89 -24.11 -8.69 -4.53
CA LEU A 89 -24.60 -10.04 -4.84
C LEU A 89 -25.00 -10.79 -3.56
N SER A 90 -24.18 -10.71 -2.51
CA SER A 90 -24.46 -11.35 -1.22
C SER A 90 -25.76 -10.83 -0.59
N SER A 91 -26.04 -9.53 -0.70
CA SER A 91 -27.30 -8.96 -0.20
C SER A 91 -28.49 -9.49 -1.02
N GLN A 92 -28.38 -9.51 -2.35
CA GLN A 92 -29.44 -10.03 -3.23
C GLN A 92 -29.76 -11.51 -2.96
N ILE A 93 -28.75 -12.35 -2.70
CA ILE A 93 -28.96 -13.75 -2.35
C ILE A 93 -29.68 -13.86 -0.99
N SER A 94 -29.29 -13.06 -0.01
CA SER A 94 -29.92 -13.05 1.31
C SER A 94 -31.40 -12.61 1.26
N ASP A 95 -31.71 -11.62 0.41
CA ASP A 95 -33.08 -11.15 0.18
C ASP A 95 -33.95 -12.24 -0.49
N LEU A 96 -33.40 -13.02 -1.42
CA LEU A 96 -34.11 -14.12 -2.07
C LEU A 96 -34.43 -15.27 -1.09
N LEU A 97 -33.49 -15.59 -0.19
CA LEU A 97 -33.66 -16.65 0.81
C LEU A 97 -34.69 -16.29 1.89
N THR A 98 -34.76 -15.02 2.29
CA THR A 98 -35.75 -14.55 3.26
C THR A 98 -37.16 -14.45 2.68
N ARG A 99 -37.30 -14.27 1.36
CA ARG A 99 -38.62 -14.21 0.69
C ARG A 99 -39.25 -15.58 0.43
N THR A 100 -38.47 -16.67 0.48
CA THR A 100 -38.93 -18.02 0.14
C THR A 100 -39.46 -18.85 1.31
N THR A 101 -39.58 -18.32 2.53
CA THR A 101 -40.33 -19.00 3.60
C THR A 101 -41.82 -19.04 3.22
N PRO A 102 -42.41 -20.21 2.89
CA PRO A 102 -43.84 -20.30 2.66
C PRO A 102 -44.53 -20.11 4.01
N ALA A 103 -45.43 -19.15 4.12
CA ALA A 103 -46.39 -19.13 5.21
C ALA A 103 -47.23 -20.41 5.08
N VAL A 104 -46.93 -21.42 5.88
CA VAL A 104 -47.76 -22.62 5.98
C VAL A 104 -49.12 -22.18 6.50
N THR A 105 -50.08 -22.12 5.60
CA THR A 105 -51.48 -21.78 5.85
C THR A 105 -52.07 -22.78 6.84
N SER A 106 -52.25 -22.37 8.09
CA SER A 106 -53.10 -23.10 9.03
C SER A 106 -54.54 -22.61 8.87
N GLY A 107 -55.24 -23.18 7.89
CA GLY A 107 -56.69 -23.14 7.81
C GLY A 107 -57.27 -24.27 8.66
N GLY A 108 -57.78 -23.93 9.85
CA GLY A 108 -58.85 -24.67 10.54
C GLY A 108 -60.04 -23.72 10.58
N GLY A 109 -61.24 -24.10 10.16
CA GLY A 109 -61.93 -25.36 10.43
C GLY A 109 -63.10 -25.00 11.32
#